data_AF-A0A914G3P0-F1
#
_entry.id   AF-A0A914G3P0-F1
#
_cell.length_a   1.000
_cell.length_b   1.000
_cell.length_c   1.000
_cell.angle_alpha   90.00
_cell.angle_beta   90.00
_cell.angle_gamma   90.00
#
_symmetry.space_group_name_H-M   'P 1'
#
loop_
_entity.id
_entity.type
_entity.pdbx_description
1 polymer ?
#
loop_
_entity_poly.entity_id
_entity_poly.type
_entity_poly.pdbx_seq_one_letter_code
_entity_poly.pdbx_strand_id
1 'polypeptide(L)'
;MKEIDVNASENLYGIINGLYALGNIIFSMLSGWLSNKASDTRPALIIGQFIVIPAAISYLMLEMFSSSYYAYVFIASQFMLGTSVGISNVYRTFIAMASTEADRSKAIGTTQFATSSGLIIGP
;
A
#
# COMPACT_ATOMS: atom_id res chain seq x y z
N MET A 1 -16.61 18.94 10.72
CA MET A 1 -15.50 18.71 11.68
C MET A 1 -16.09 18.71 13.08
N LYS A 2 -16.33 17.53 13.65
CA LYS A 2 -16.70 17.38 15.06
C LYS A 2 -15.43 16.92 15.77
N GLU A 3 -14.99 17.66 16.75
CA GLU A 3 -13.82 17.36 17.59
C GLU A 3 -14.07 16.02 18.30
N ILE A 4 -13.56 14.94 17.71
CA ILE A 4 -13.39 13.67 18.38
C ILE A 4 -12.08 13.80 19.13
N ASP A 5 -12.17 14.05 20.43
CA ASP A 5 -11.12 13.95 21.46
C ASP A 5 -9.68 13.79 20.93
N VAL A 6 -8.93 14.90 20.95
CA VAL A 6 -7.59 15.03 20.34
C VAL A 6 -6.64 13.91 20.79
N ASN A 7 -6.71 13.45 22.04
CA ASN A 7 -5.85 12.39 22.57
C ASN A 7 -6.25 10.97 22.13
N ALA A 8 -7.55 10.72 21.91
CA ALA A 8 -8.02 9.43 21.42
C ALA A 8 -7.75 9.30 19.92
N SER A 9 -7.84 10.40 19.17
CA SER A 9 -7.52 10.43 17.75
C SER A 9 -6.04 10.16 17.49
N GLU A 10 -5.12 10.79 18.24
CA GLU A 10 -3.68 10.65 18.03
C GLU A 10 -3.17 9.20 18.29
N ASN A 11 -3.64 8.56 19.37
CA ASN A 11 -3.35 7.15 19.64
C ASN A 11 -3.90 6.22 18.54
N LEU A 12 -5.11 6.48 18.04
CA LEU A 12 -5.68 5.71 16.93
C LEU A 12 -4.86 5.88 15.65
N TYR A 13 -4.44 7.11 15.31
CA TYR A 13 -3.57 7.37 14.17
C TYR A 13 -2.21 6.68 14.30
N GLY A 14 -1.63 6.66 15.51
CA GLY A 14 -0.40 5.91 15.81
C GLY A 14 -0.57 4.40 15.58
N ILE A 15 -1.66 3.82 16.09
CA ILE A 15 -1.99 2.39 15.90
C ILE A 15 -2.19 2.08 14.41
N ILE A 16 -2.89 2.95 13.69
CA ILE A 16 -3.15 2.79 12.25
C ILE A 16 -1.86 2.80 11.45
N ASN A 17 -1.00 3.81 11.65
CA ASN A 17 0.27 3.89 10.96
C ASN A 17 1.19 2.72 11.33
N GLY A 18 1.15 2.26 12.59
CA GLY A 18 1.85 1.06 13.03
C GLY A 18 1.37 -0.19 12.30
N LEU A 19 0.06 -0.41 12.21
CA LEU A 19 -0.54 -1.55 11.50
C LEU A 19 -0.29 -1.51 10.00
N TYR A 20 -0.36 -0.32 9.39
CA TYR A 20 0.01 -0.12 7.99
C TYR A 20 1.47 -0.52 7.74
N ALA A 21 2.40 -0.04 8.59
CA ALA A 21 3.82 -0.38 8.49
C ALA A 21 4.07 -1.88 8.71
N LEU A 22 3.42 -2.50 9.69
CA LEU A 22 3.49 -3.93 9.95
C LEU A 22 2.98 -4.74 8.75
N GLY A 23 1.82 -4.36 8.18
CA GLY A 23 1.27 -4.97 6.98
C GLY A 23 2.25 -4.87 5.80
N ASN A 24 2.83 -3.69 5.59
CA ASN A 24 3.82 -3.47 4.53
C ASN A 24 5.08 -4.34 4.71
N ILE A 25 5.63 -4.43 5.92
CA ILE A 25 6.83 -5.24 6.20
C ILE A 25 6.54 -6.73 5.99
N ILE A 26 5.47 -7.26 6.58
CA ILE A 26 5.14 -8.68 6.49
C ILE A 26 4.89 -9.07 5.04
N PHE A 27 4.08 -8.29 4.32
CA PHE A 27 3.71 -8.62 2.95
C PHE A 27 4.82 -8.32 1.93
N SER A 28 5.71 -7.36 2.18
CA SER A 28 6.92 -7.18 1.36
C SER A 28 7.90 -8.34 1.51
N MET A 29 8.10 -8.86 2.72
CA MET A 29 8.87 -10.09 2.93
C MET A 29 8.21 -11.29 2.24
N LEU A 30 6.89 -11.45 2.40
CA LEU A 30 6.15 -12.58 1.85
C LEU A 30 6.15 -12.56 0.31
N SER A 31 5.92 -11.40 -0.29
CA SER A 31 5.96 -11.21 -1.74
C SER A 31 7.38 -11.34 -2.30
N GLY A 32 8.41 -10.93 -1.57
CA GLY A 32 9.82 -11.17 -1.93
C GLY A 32 10.16 -12.67 -1.98
N TRP A 33 9.70 -13.44 -0.99
CA TRP A 33 9.87 -14.90 -0.98
C TRP A 33 9.09 -15.58 -2.11
N LEU A 34 7.84 -15.17 -2.34
CA LEU A 34 6.99 -15.72 -3.39
C LEU A 34 7.55 -15.41 -4.78
N SER A 35 8.06 -14.19 -4.98
CA SER A 35 8.78 -13.77 -6.20
C SER A 35 10.00 -14.65 -6.47
N ASN A 36 10.83 -14.87 -5.45
CA ASN A 36 12.03 -15.68 -5.60
C ASN A 36 11.69 -17.14 -5.96
N LYS A 37 10.61 -17.67 -5.39
CA LYS A 37 10.15 -19.04 -5.67
C LYS A 37 9.48 -19.19 -7.04
N ALA A 38 8.76 -18.17 -7.51
CA ALA A 38 8.03 -18.23 -8.77
C ALA A 38 8.90 -17.87 -9.99
N SER A 39 10.07 -17.24 -9.81
CA SER A 39 10.88 -16.62 -10.89
C SER A 39 10.09 -15.66 -11.80
N ASP A 40 8.86 -15.33 -11.41
CA ASP A 40 7.94 -14.43 -12.09
C ASP A 40 7.21 -13.62 -11.02
N THR A 41 7.24 -12.30 -11.16
CA THR A 41 6.64 -11.33 -10.23
C THR A 41 5.31 -10.78 -10.72
N ARG A 42 4.96 -11.04 -12.00
CA ARG A 42 3.72 -10.60 -12.61
C ARG A 42 2.48 -11.01 -11.78
N PRO A 43 2.35 -12.25 -11.29
CA PRO A 43 1.17 -12.61 -10.50
C PRO A 43 1.11 -11.88 -9.16
N ALA A 44 2.23 -11.65 -8.48
CA ALA A 44 2.25 -10.91 -7.22
C ALA A 44 1.77 -9.46 -7.40
N LEU A 45 2.21 -8.81 -8.49
CA LEU A 45 1.77 -7.47 -8.87
C LEU A 45 0.26 -7.38 -9.10
N ILE A 46 -0.28 -8.30 -9.89
CA ILE A 46 -1.71 -8.34 -10.20
C ILE A 46 -2.52 -8.54 -8.91
N ILE A 47 -2.09 -9.47 -8.04
CA ILE A 47 -2.73 -9.72 -6.75
C ILE A 47 -2.69 -8.48 -5.85
N GLY A 48 -1.55 -7.79 -5.78
CA GLY A 48 -1.41 -6.54 -5.03
C GLY A 48 -2.41 -5.47 -5.50
N GLN A 49 -2.49 -5.24 -6.82
CA GLN A 49 -3.40 -4.26 -7.39
C GLN A 49 -4.88 -4.62 -7.15
N PHE A 50 -5.22 -5.91 -7.21
CA PHE A 50 -6.56 -6.40 -6.89
C PHE A 50 -6.93 -6.21 -5.41
N ILE A 51 -5.96 -6.15 -4.50
CA ILE A 51 -6.20 -5.88 -3.07
C ILE A 51 -6.41 -4.38 -2.82
N VAL A 52 -5.78 -3.49 -3.59
CA VAL A 52 -5.93 -2.05 -3.44
C VAL A 52 -7.35 -1.58 -3.78
N ILE A 53 -8.01 -2.19 -4.77
CA ILE A 53 -9.37 -1.83 -5.19
C ILE A 53 -10.39 -1.97 -4.04
N PRO A 54 -10.55 -3.14 -3.37
CA PRO A 54 -11.45 -3.28 -2.25
C PRO A 54 -11.01 -2.46 -1.02
N ALA A 55 -9.71 -2.20 -0.85
CA ALA A 55 -9.23 -1.31 0.20
C ALA A 55 -9.69 0.14 -0.04
N ALA A 56 -9.63 0.62 -1.28
CA ALA A 56 -10.14 1.94 -1.66
C ALA A 56 -11.67 2.02 -1.57
N ILE A 57 -12.38 0.97 -1.98
CA ILE A 57 -13.86 0.90 -1.84
C ILE A 57 -14.26 0.93 -0.36
N SER A 58 -13.59 0.16 0.50
CA SER A 58 -13.88 0.16 1.94
C SER A 58 -13.59 1.52 2.59
N TYR A 59 -12.56 2.24 2.13
CA TYR A 59 -12.31 3.62 2.52
C TYR A 59 -13.43 4.58 2.05
N LEU A 60 -13.91 4.47 0.82
CA LEU A 60 -15.02 5.31 0.33
C LEU A 60 -16.34 5.03 1.07
N MET A 61 -16.61 3.76 1.38
CA MET A 61 -17.79 3.39 2.16
C MET A 61 -17.72 3.84 3.62
N LEU A 62 -16.54 4.21 4.11
CA LEU A 62 -16.34 4.73 5.46
C LEU A 62 -17.15 6.01 5.72
N GLU A 63 -17.34 6.85 4.70
CA GLU A 63 -18.14 8.07 4.78
C GLU A 63 -19.63 7.80 5.03
N MET A 64 -20.12 6.59 4.73
CA MET A 64 -21.52 6.21 4.92
C MET A 64 -21.81 5.64 6.32
N PHE A 65 -20.81 5.32 7.14
CA PHE A 65 -21.00 4.67 8.44
C PHE A 65 -20.86 5.62 9.64
N SER A 66 -21.81 5.53 10.57
CA SER A 66 -21.88 6.29 11.82
C SER A 66 -20.72 6.00 12.79
N SER A 67 -20.34 6.99 13.61
CA SER A 67 -19.11 7.10 14.43
C SER A 67 -18.65 5.90 15.27
N SER A 68 -19.49 4.91 15.58
CA SER A 68 -19.12 3.79 16.46
C SER A 68 -18.26 2.71 15.78
N TYR A 69 -18.40 2.49 14.47
CA TYR A 69 -17.62 1.49 13.73
C TYR A 69 -16.50 2.09 12.87
N TYR A 70 -16.44 3.42 12.81
CA TYR A 70 -15.49 4.17 11.98
C TYR A 70 -14.04 3.76 12.25
N ALA A 71 -13.63 3.68 13.53
CA ALA A 71 -12.25 3.34 13.89
C ALA A 71 -11.85 1.94 13.42
N TYR A 72 -12.72 0.94 13.59
CA TYR A 72 -12.41 -0.44 13.20
C TYR A 72 -12.34 -0.62 11.69
N VAL A 73 -13.27 -0.02 10.95
CA VAL A 73 -13.28 -0.10 9.48
C VAL A 73 -12.10 0.68 8.89
N PHE A 74 -11.74 1.82 9.49
CA PHE A 74 -10.59 2.60 9.06
C PHE A 74 -9.25 1.89 9.32
N ILE A 75 -9.10 1.23 10.48
CA ILE A 75 -7.94 0.39 10.76
C ILE A 75 -7.85 -0.77 9.75
N ALA A 76 -8.98 -1.42 9.45
CA ALA A 76 -9.02 -2.52 8.50
C ALA A 76 -8.65 -2.07 7.08
N SER A 77 -9.18 -0.93 6.60
CA SER A 77 -8.85 -0.40 5.27
C SER A 77 -7.37 -0.03 5.18
N GLN A 78 -6.81 0.58 6.22
CA GLN A 78 -5.39 0.95 6.27
C GLN A 78 -4.47 -0.26 6.33
N PHE A 79 -4.86 -1.31 7.06
CA PHE A 79 -4.12 -2.56 7.02
C PHE A 79 -4.11 -3.17 5.60
N MET A 80 -5.26 -3.20 4.91
CA MET A 80 -5.35 -3.69 3.52
C MET A 80 -4.55 -2.83 2.53
N LEU A 81 -4.49 -1.51 2.74
CA LEU A 81 -3.61 -0.64 1.96
C LEU A 81 -2.13 -0.98 2.23
N GLY A 82 -1.76 -1.19 3.49
CA GLY A 82 -0.41 -1.60 3.89
C GLY A 82 0.02 -2.91 3.24
N THR A 83 -0.87 -3.91 3.19
CA THR A 83 -0.57 -5.19 2.51
C THR A 83 -0.40 -5.02 1.00
N SER A 84 -1.24 -4.22 0.35
CA SER A 84 -1.12 -3.92 -1.07
C SER A 84 0.19 -3.21 -1.42
N VAL A 85 0.59 -2.22 -0.62
CA VAL A 85 1.86 -1.51 -0.81
C VAL A 85 3.06 -2.43 -0.59
N GLY A 86 2.97 -3.32 0.42
CA GLY A 86 3.96 -4.36 0.66
C GLY A 86 4.19 -5.26 -0.55
N ILE A 87 3.12 -5.74 -1.17
CA ILE A 87 3.19 -6.56 -2.38
C ILE A 87 3.72 -5.76 -3.58
N SER A 88 3.28 -4.50 -3.72
CA SER A 88 3.67 -3.63 -4.83
C SER A 88 5.15 -3.23 -4.80
N ASN A 89 5.80 -3.26 -3.64
CA ASN A 89 7.23 -2.92 -3.55
C ASN A 89 8.13 -3.89 -4.34
N VAL A 90 7.68 -5.13 -4.58
CA VAL A 90 8.39 -6.11 -5.42
C VAL A 90 8.46 -5.69 -6.88
N TYR A 91 7.54 -4.84 -7.35
CA TYR A 91 7.55 -4.30 -8.71
C TYR A 91 8.85 -3.57 -9.04
N ARG A 92 9.37 -2.77 -8.10
CA ARG A 92 10.63 -2.03 -8.31
C ARG A 92 11.81 -2.98 -8.45
N THR A 93 11.82 -4.04 -7.64
CA THR A 93 12.83 -5.11 -7.73
C THR A 93 12.71 -5.88 -9.04
N PHE A 94 11.49 -6.11 -9.53
CA PHE A 94 11.27 -6.75 -10.84
C PHE A 94 11.77 -5.89 -11.99
N ILE A 95 11.42 -4.59 -12.03
CA ILE A 95 11.92 -3.68 -13.06
C ILE A 95 13.45 -3.69 -13.06
N ALA A 96 14.07 -3.70 -11.88
CA ALA A 96 15.52 -3.83 -11.77
C ALA A 96 16.02 -5.14 -12.39
N MET A 97 15.42 -6.29 -12.07
CA MET A 97 15.84 -7.59 -12.61
C MET A 97 15.58 -7.77 -14.10
N ALA A 98 14.47 -7.25 -14.63
CA ALA A 98 14.07 -7.41 -16.02
C ALA A 98 14.77 -6.42 -16.97
N SER A 99 15.33 -5.33 -16.44
CA SER A 99 16.02 -4.31 -17.25
C SER A 99 17.50 -4.64 -17.43
N THR A 100 18.02 -4.38 -18.62
CA THR A 100 19.46 -4.35 -18.94
C THR A 100 20.18 -3.30 -18.11
N GLU A 101 21.45 -3.53 -17.75
CA GLU A 101 22.24 -2.60 -16.90
C GLU A 101 22.26 -1.17 -17.43
N ALA A 102 22.28 -0.99 -18.76
CA ALA A 102 22.25 0.32 -19.41
C ALA A 102 20.92 1.08 -19.25
N ASP A 103 19.79 0.36 -19.18
CA ASP A 103 18.44 0.96 -19.16
C ASP A 103 17.80 0.95 -17.77
N ARG A 104 18.33 0.16 -16.83
CA ARG A 104 17.81 0.03 -15.46
C ARG A 104 17.60 1.38 -14.77
N SER A 105 18.54 2.31 -14.91
CA SER A 105 18.46 3.62 -14.28
C SER A 105 17.31 4.48 -14.87
N LYS A 106 17.12 4.44 -16.19
CA LYS A 106 15.98 5.11 -16.84
C LYS A 106 14.65 4.50 -16.44
N ALA A 107 14.53 3.17 -16.44
CA ALA A 107 13.29 2.47 -16.10
C ALA A 107 12.84 2.72 -14.64
N ILE A 108 13.79 2.66 -13.69
CA ILE A 108 13.53 3.00 -12.29
C ILE A 108 13.18 4.49 -12.17
N GLY A 109 13.92 5.37 -12.83
CA GLY A 109 13.66 6.80 -12.86
C GLY A 109 12.23 7.12 -13.31
N THR A 110 11.79 6.60 -14.47
CA THR A 110 10.43 6.82 -14.99
C THR A 110 9.35 6.33 -14.03
N THR A 111 9.56 5.18 -13.38
CA THR A 111 8.62 4.63 -12.40
C THR A 111 8.50 5.55 -11.17
N GLN A 112 9.62 6.09 -10.72
CA GLN A 112 9.65 7.01 -9.58
C GLN A 112 9.00 8.34 -9.91
N PHE A 113 9.27 8.88 -11.11
CA PHE A 113 8.58 10.07 -11.62
C PHE A 113 7.06 9.87 -11.65
N ALA A 114 6.56 8.76 -12.20
CA ALA A 114 5.13 8.46 -12.24
C ALA A 114 4.51 8.42 -10.83
N THR A 115 5.20 7.81 -9.86
CA THR A 115 4.74 7.72 -8.47
C THR A 115 4.69 9.10 -7.81
N SER A 116 5.74 9.91 -7.99
CA SER A 116 5.80 11.27 -7.47
C SER A 116 4.75 12.18 -8.11
N SER A 117 4.51 12.07 -9.42
CA SER A 117 3.44 12.83 -10.09
C SER A 117 2.06 12.45 -9.57
N GLY A 118 1.80 11.16 -9.31
CA GLY A 118 0.56 10.72 -8.68
C GLY A 118 0.36 11.33 -7.29
N LEU A 119 1.42 11.37 -6.47
CA LEU A 119 1.40 12.02 -5.15
C LEU A 119 1.15 13.53 -5.23
N ILE A 120 1.61 14.21 -6.27
CA ILE A 120 1.38 15.67 -6.46
C ILE A 120 -0.07 15.96 -6.87
N ILE A 121 -0.72 15.06 -7.61
CA ILE A 121 -2.11 15.23 -8.08
C ILE A 121 -3.14 14.85 -7.00
N GLY A 122 -2.81 13.88 -6.15
CA GLY A 122 -3.74 13.38 -5.13
C GLY A 122 -3.82 14.08 -3.75
N PRO A 123 -3.06 15.14 -3.40
CA PRO A 123 -3.09 15.69 -2.04
C PRO A 123 -4.41 16.38 -1.69
#